data_AF-A0A9D9MWE0-F1
#
_entry.id   AF-A0A9D9MWE0-F1
#
_cell.length_a   1.000
_cell.length_b   1.000
_cell.length_c   1.000
_cell.angle_alpha   90.00
_cell.angle_beta   90.00
_cell.angle_gamma   90.00
#
_symmetry.space_group_name_H-M   'P 1'
#
loop_
_entity.id
_entity.type
_entity.pdbx_description
1 polymer ?
#
loop_
_entity_poly.entity_id
_entity_poly.type
_entity_poly.pdbx_seq_one_letter_code
_entity_poly.pdbx_strand_id
1 'polypeptide(L)'
;MANTVNFTGSVDRDLLRRAKVIAAKSDTSINALFNAELRYLVETFEASESTANQNFKVLLDFSLGRIADDEAMRALGIDSEEDLFLLMAQAHLPMPRLADATTQDMVEQLKSLPTA
;
A
#
# COMPACT_ATOMS: atom_id res chain seq x y z
N MET A 1 26.87 5.71 -17.69
CA MET A 1 26.74 4.24 -17.69
C MET A 1 25.36 3.92 -17.14
N ALA A 2 24.55 3.11 -17.82
CA ALA A 2 23.24 2.72 -17.29
C ALA A 2 23.47 1.83 -16.07
N ASN A 3 23.38 2.42 -14.87
CA ASN A 3 23.64 1.74 -13.60
C ASN A 3 22.42 0.91 -13.17
N THR A 4 21.88 0.13 -14.11
CA THR A 4 20.67 -0.66 -13.96
C THR A 4 21.03 -2.11 -13.68
N VAL A 5 20.47 -2.68 -12.62
CA VAL A 5 20.61 -4.10 -12.26
C VAL A 5 19.32 -4.86 -12.60
N ASN A 6 19.46 -6.14 -12.94
CA ASN A 6 18.31 -7.02 -13.13
C ASN A 6 17.85 -7.59 -11.79
N PHE A 7 16.55 -7.54 -11.53
CA PHE A 7 15.90 -8.09 -10.34
C PHE A 7 14.88 -9.17 -10.76
N THR A 8 14.81 -10.26 -10.00
CA THR A 8 13.79 -11.30 -10.17
C THR A 8 12.95 -11.38 -8.91
N GLY A 9 11.64 -11.22 -9.05
CA GLY A 9 10.68 -11.33 -7.96
C GLY A 9 9.42 -12.09 -8.41
N SER A 10 8.69 -12.62 -7.44
CA SER A 10 7.38 -13.24 -7.67
C SER A 10 6.28 -12.22 -7.46
N VAL A 11 5.31 -12.19 -8.36
CA VAL A 11 4.13 -11.31 -8.30
C VAL A 11 2.90 -12.12 -8.68
N ASP A 12 1.74 -11.75 -8.13
CA ASP A 12 0.47 -12.33 -8.52
C ASP A 12 0.26 -12.24 -10.05
N ARG A 13 -0.23 -13.33 -10.64
CA ARG A 13 -0.38 -13.46 -12.10
C ARG A 13 -1.41 -12.48 -12.64
N ASP A 14 -2.52 -12.30 -11.94
CA ASP A 14 -3.62 -11.44 -12.36
C ASP A 14 -3.26 -9.97 -12.19
N LEU A 15 -2.51 -9.63 -11.14
CA LEU A 15 -1.90 -8.32 -10.97
C LEU A 15 -0.96 -7.99 -12.14
N LEU A 16 -0.04 -8.90 -12.48
CA LEU A 16 0.89 -8.69 -13.60
C LEU A 16 0.16 -8.54 -14.94
N ARG A 17 -0.90 -9.34 -15.16
CA ARG A 17 -1.74 -9.23 -16.35
C ARG A 17 -2.40 -7.85 -16.45
N ARG A 18 -3.00 -7.35 -15.37
CA ARG A 18 -3.63 -6.02 -15.34
C ARG A 18 -2.61 -4.90 -15.52
N ALA A 19 -1.46 -4.99 -14.86
CA ALA A 19 -0.37 -4.03 -15.03
C ALA A 19 0.12 -3.95 -16.49
N LYS A 20 0.21 -5.08 -17.20
CA LYS A 20 0.54 -5.10 -18.65
C LYS A 20 -0.46 -4.34 -19.50
N VAL A 21 -1.75 -4.48 -19.21
CA VAL A 21 -2.81 -3.75 -19.93
C VAL A 21 -2.69 -2.24 -19.70
N ILE A 22 -2.45 -1.82 -18.45
CA ILE A 22 -2.24 -0.41 -18.11
C ILE A 22 -1.01 0.14 -18.83
N ALA A 23 0.11 -0.58 -18.76
CA ALA A 23 1.36 -0.18 -19.41
C ALA A 23 1.18 0.03 -20.92
N ALA A 24 0.48 -0.89 -21.60
CA ALA A 24 0.18 -0.76 -23.03
C ALA A 24 -0.75 0.43 -23.34
N LYS A 25 -1.77 0.69 -22.51
CA LYS A 25 -2.68 1.83 -22.69
C LYS A 25 -2.00 3.18 -22.48
N SER A 26 -0.96 3.23 -21.66
CA SER A 26 -0.23 4.44 -21.29
C SER A 26 1.12 4.59 -22.01
N ASP A 27 1.37 3.80 -23.07
CA ASP A 27 2.61 3.77 -23.84
C ASP A 27 3.88 3.70 -22.96
N THR A 28 3.85 2.81 -21.97
CA THR A 28 4.93 2.62 -21.00
C THR A 28 5.24 1.14 -20.77
N SER A 29 6.19 0.83 -19.90
CA SER A 29 6.57 -0.54 -19.55
C SER A 29 6.31 -0.86 -18.08
N ILE A 30 6.14 -2.15 -17.76
CA ILE A 30 6.04 -2.61 -16.36
C ILE A 30 7.27 -2.16 -15.56
N ASN A 31 8.46 -2.23 -16.18
CA ASN A 31 9.69 -1.82 -15.51
C ASN A 31 9.68 -0.31 -15.21
N ALA A 32 9.15 0.53 -16.09
CA ALA A 32 9.03 1.96 -15.84
C ALA A 32 8.05 2.26 -14.70
N LEU A 33 6.88 1.60 -14.68
CA LEU A 33 5.92 1.71 -13.59
C LEU A 33 6.54 1.28 -12.26
N PHE A 34 7.17 0.10 -12.23
CA PHE A 34 7.81 -0.43 -11.03
C PHE A 34 8.95 0.47 -10.50
N ASN A 35 9.80 0.98 -11.39
CA ASN A 35 10.87 1.91 -10.99
C ASN A 35 10.31 3.24 -10.46
N ALA A 36 9.20 3.73 -10.99
CA ALA A 36 8.56 4.95 -10.48
C ALA A 36 8.03 4.74 -9.06
N GLU A 37 7.33 3.63 -8.81
CA GLU A 37 6.82 3.29 -7.48
C GLU A 37 7.95 3.03 -6.46
N LEU A 38 8.98 2.27 -6.85
CA LEU A 38 10.14 2.05 -5.97
C LEU A 38 10.87 3.35 -5.64
N ARG A 39 11.05 4.22 -6.64
CA ARG A 39 11.69 5.53 -6.44
C ARG A 39 10.89 6.36 -5.45
N TYR A 40 9.58 6.46 -5.64
CA TYR A 40 8.70 7.19 -4.74
C TYR A 40 8.82 6.63 -3.31
N LEU A 41 8.71 5.32 -3.14
CA LEU A 41 8.83 4.68 -1.83
C LEU A 41 10.16 5.02 -1.13
N VAL A 42 11.28 4.91 -1.84
CA VAL A 42 12.62 5.17 -1.27
C VAL A 42 12.79 6.66 -0.95
N GLU A 43 12.50 7.55 -1.91
CA GLU A 43 12.68 8.99 -1.75
C GLU A 43 11.79 9.54 -0.61
N THR A 44 10.54 9.08 -0.50
CA THR A 44 9.65 9.48 0.61
C THR A 44 10.13 8.93 1.96
N PHE A 45 10.60 7.68 2.01
CA PHE A 45 11.14 7.10 3.24
C PHE A 45 12.37 7.87 3.72
N GLU A 46 13.36 8.09 2.84
CA GLU A 46 14.58 8.83 3.16
C GLU A 46 14.29 10.28 3.57
N ALA A 47 13.35 10.96 2.90
CA ALA A 47 12.92 12.29 3.28
C ALA A 47 12.32 12.32 4.70
N SER A 48 11.49 11.33 5.04
CA SER A 48 10.88 11.20 6.37
C SER A 48 11.93 10.96 7.46
N GLU A 49 12.92 10.09 7.20
CA GLU A 49 14.02 9.84 8.13
C GLU A 49 14.89 11.09 8.34
N SER A 50 15.19 11.84 7.28
CA SER A 50 16.00 13.06 7.37
C SER A 50 15.35 14.15 8.23
N THR A 51 14.01 14.17 8.29
CA THR A 51 13.22 15.11 9.10
C THR A 51 12.90 14.55 10.50
N ALA A 52 13.42 13.36 10.83
CA ALA A 52 13.06 12.59 12.03
C ALA A 52 11.54 12.35 12.18
N ASN A 53 10.80 12.38 11.07
CA ASN A 53 9.36 12.18 11.05
C ASN A 53 9.07 10.67 10.87
N GLN A 54 8.60 10.02 11.94
CA GLN A 54 8.30 8.59 11.94
C GLN A 54 6.93 8.26 11.30
N ASN A 55 6.13 9.25 10.91
CA ASN A 55 4.77 9.03 10.43
C ASN A 55 4.74 8.14 9.18
N PHE A 56 5.66 8.36 8.23
CA PHE A 56 5.72 7.53 7.03
C PHE A 56 6.10 6.07 7.34
N LYS A 57 7.00 5.85 8.30
CA LYS A 57 7.35 4.50 8.78
C LYS A 57 6.13 3.79 9.38
N VAL A 58 5.37 4.48 10.22
CA VAL A 58 4.15 3.95 10.84
C VAL A 58 3.11 3.60 9.77
N LEU A 59 2.85 4.51 8.82
CA LEU A 59 1.94 4.24 7.70
C LEU A 59 2.41 3.07 6.83
N LEU A 60 3.73 2.95 6.60
CA LEU A 60 4.32 1.83 5.86
C LEU A 60 4.13 0.50 6.61
N ASP A 61 4.40 0.46 7.92
CA ASP A 61 4.20 -0.74 8.73
C ASP A 61 2.71 -1.15 8.77
N PHE A 62 1.79 -0.18 8.81
CA PHE A 62 0.36 -0.43 8.65
C PHE A 62 0.02 -0.98 7.26
N SER A 63 0.54 -0.38 6.18
CA SER A 63 0.31 -0.84 4.79
C SER A 63 0.76 -2.28 4.55
N LEU A 64 1.82 -2.70 5.24
CA LEU A 64 2.38 -4.05 5.18
C LEU A 64 1.66 -5.03 6.12
N GLY A 65 0.64 -4.57 6.86
CA GLY A 65 -0.12 -5.36 7.81
C GLY A 65 0.68 -5.78 9.05
N ARG A 66 1.74 -5.04 9.41
CA ARG A 66 2.57 -5.35 10.59
C ARG A 66 1.98 -4.81 11.88
N ILE A 67 1.29 -3.68 11.80
CA ILE A 67 0.55 -3.05 12.90
C ILE A 67 -0.92 -2.92 12.51
N ALA A 68 -1.79 -2.93 13.51
CA ALA A 68 -3.21 -2.68 13.32
C ALA A 68 -3.49 -1.17 13.20
N ASP A 69 -4.71 -0.86 12.78
CA ASP A 69 -5.22 0.51 12.64
C ASP A 69 -5.22 1.27 13.97
N ASP A 70 -5.63 0.65 15.07
CA ASP A 70 -5.63 1.26 16.41
C ASP A 70 -4.23 1.68 16.88
N GLU A 71 -3.22 0.84 16.63
CA GLU A 71 -1.82 1.12 16.92
C GLU A 71 -1.27 2.22 16.01
N ALA A 72 -1.58 2.17 14.71
CA ALA A 72 -1.17 3.18 13.74
C ALA A 72 -1.75 4.56 14.09
N MET A 73 -3.05 4.63 14.40
CA MET A 73 -3.73 5.86 14.80
C MET A 73 -3.12 6.47 16.07
N ARG A 74 -2.85 5.63 17.08
CA ARG A 74 -2.21 6.08 18.33
C ARG A 74 -0.80 6.63 18.09
N ALA A 75 -0.01 5.98 17.24
CA ALA A 75 1.35 6.41 16.92
C ALA A 75 1.37 7.71 16.09
N LEU A 76 0.36 7.93 15.25
CA LEU A 76 0.20 9.13 14.44
C LEU A 76 -0.50 10.28 15.18
N GLY A 77 -1.09 10.01 16.35
CA GLY A 77 -1.83 11.01 17.13
C GLY A 77 -3.14 11.45 16.45
N ILE A 78 -3.80 10.53 15.75
CA ILE A 78 -5.08 10.74 15.08
C ILE A 78 -6.17 9.90 15.74
N ASP A 79 -7.41 10.38 15.67
CA ASP A 79 -8.55 9.78 16.39
C ASP A 79 -9.59 9.17 15.44
N SER A 80 -9.37 9.26 14.12
CA SER A 80 -10.29 8.84 13.08
C SER A 80 -9.64 7.92 12.05
N GLU A 81 -10.30 6.82 11.73
CA GLU A 81 -9.92 5.92 10.62
C GLU A 81 -9.95 6.64 9.27
N GLU A 82 -10.81 7.67 9.11
CA GLU A 82 -10.86 8.49 7.91
C GLU A 82 -9.56 9.28 7.73
N ASP A 83 -9.01 9.83 8.81
CA ASP A 83 -7.73 10.54 8.77
C ASP A 83 -6.59 9.58 8.43
N LEU A 84 -6.62 8.35 8.97
CA LEU A 84 -5.67 7.31 8.61
C LEU A 84 -5.75 6.99 7.12
N PHE A 85 -6.95 6.84 6.57
CA PHE A 85 -7.17 6.60 5.15
C PHE A 85 -6.66 7.75 4.27
N LEU A 86 -6.92 9.00 4.66
CA LEU A 86 -6.42 10.17 3.94
C LEU A 86 -4.89 10.25 3.95
N LEU A 87 -4.26 9.96 5.10
CA LEU A 87 -2.81 9.91 5.22
C LEU A 87 -2.21 8.80 4.35
N MET A 88 -2.84 7.62 4.30
CA MET A 88 -2.44 6.52 3.43
C MET A 88 -2.53 6.90 1.95
N ALA A 89 -3.62 7.55 1.55
CA ALA A 89 -3.82 8.03 0.18
C ALA A 89 -2.78 9.09 -0.20
N GLN A 90 -2.48 10.03 0.70
CA GLN A 90 -1.47 11.06 0.48
C GLN A 90 -0.05 10.47 0.40
N ALA A 91 0.23 9.43 1.18
CA ALA A 91 1.50 8.71 1.17
C ALA A 91 1.63 7.71 0.01
N HIS A 92 0.62 7.60 -0.87
CA HIS A 92 0.54 6.61 -1.96
C HIS A 92 0.74 5.16 -1.47
N LEU A 93 0.37 4.87 -0.23
CA LEU A 93 0.52 3.54 0.33
C LEU A 93 -0.78 2.74 0.14
N PRO A 94 -0.69 1.46 -0.27
CA PRO A 94 -1.87 0.61 -0.39
C PRO A 94 -2.45 0.33 1.01
N MET A 95 -3.77 0.32 1.11
CA MET A 95 -4.43 -0.18 2.32
C MET A 95 -4.05 -1.64 2.56
N PRO A 96 -3.78 -2.04 3.82
CA PRO A 96 -3.52 -3.43 4.15
C PRO A 96 -4.69 -4.28 3.68
N ARG A 97 -4.39 -5.34 2.93
CA ARG A 97 -5.41 -6.27 2.45
C ARG A 97 -5.49 -7.44 3.40
N LEU A 98 -6.70 -7.70 3.88
CA LEU A 98 -7.04 -8.99 4.47
C LEU A 98 -6.99 -10.07 3.39
N ALA A 99 -6.74 -11.31 3.80
CA ALA A 99 -6.89 -12.44 2.89
C ALA A 99 -8.33 -12.50 2.35
N ASP A 100 -8.50 -12.92 1.09
CA ASP A 100 -9.81 -12.98 0.45
C ASP A 100 -10.81 -13.84 1.25
N ALA A 101 -10.33 -14.94 1.85
CA ALA A 101 -11.15 -15.81 2.72
C ALA A 101 -11.66 -15.06 3.95
N THR A 102 -10.79 -14.32 4.66
CA THR A 102 -11.18 -13.52 5.82
C THR A 102 -12.17 -12.43 5.44
N THR A 103 -11.96 -11.80 4.28
CA THR A 103 -12.89 -10.78 3.76
C THR A 103 -14.26 -11.40 3.45
N GLN A 104 -14.28 -12.60 2.88
CA GLN A 104 -15.52 -13.33 2.57
C GLN A 104 -16.29 -13.72 3.83
N ASP A 105 -15.59 -14.21 4.86
CA ASP A 105 -16.19 -14.56 6.15
C ASP A 105 -16.85 -13.33 6.81
N MET A 106 -16.18 -12.17 6.77
CA MET A 106 -16.74 -10.91 7.27
C MET A 106 -17.99 -10.48 6.49
N VAL A 107 -18.00 -10.67 5.16
CA VAL A 107 -19.18 -10.39 4.32
C VAL A 107 -20.35 -11.32 4.69
N GLU A 108 -20.08 -12.59 4.96
CA GLU A 108 -21.11 -13.54 5.40
C GLU A 108 -21.67 -13.17 6.78
N GLN A 109 -20.81 -12.78 7.72
CA GLN A 109 -21.23 -12.28 9.03
C GLN A 109 -22.13 -11.04 8.91
N LEU A 110 -21.76 -10.07 8.08
CA LEU A 110 -22.58 -8.88 7.80
C LEU A 110 -23.94 -9.23 7.21
N LYS A 111 -24.00 -10.18 6.27
CA LYS A 111 -25.26 -10.66 5.69
C LYS A 111 -26.13 -11.41 6.69
N SER A 112 -25.54 -11.98 7.74
CA SER A 112 -26.25 -12.70 8.81
C SER A 112 -26.79 -11.78 9.90
N LEU A 113 -26.43 -10.49 9.89
CA LEU A 113 -26.99 -9.52 10.83
C LEU A 113 -28.47 -9.29 10.53
N PRO A 114 -29.35 -9.28 11.54
CA PRO A 114 -30.75 -8.96 11.34
C PRO A 114 -30.87 -7.51 10.87
N THR A 115 -31.53 -7.30 9.73
CA THR A 115 -31.88 -5.96 9.26
C THR A 115 -32.82 -5.31 10.28
N ALA A 116 -32.42 -4.16 10.82
CA ALA A 116 -33.26 -3.34 11.69
C ALA A 116 -34.45 -2.73 10.94
#